data_AF-A0A945V4J2-F1
#
_entry.id   AF-A0A945V4J2-F1
#
_cell.length_a   1.000
_cell.length_b   1.000
_cell.length_c   1.000
_cell.angle_alpha   90.00
_cell.angle_beta   90.00
_cell.angle_gamma   90.00
#
_symmetry.space_group_name_H-M   'P 1'
#
loop_
_entity.id
_entity.type
_entity.pdbx_description
1 polymer ?
#
loop_
_entity_poly.entity_id
_entity_poly.type
_entity_poly.pdbx_seq_one_letter_code
_entity_poly.pdbx_strand_id
1 'polypeptide(L)'
;MGYRVGVDIGGTFTDFCIFHEETGELKTLKVLSRPDSPGAEVITGLGIISKNYNIASSEISYFTHGTTVGVNTVIQRKGVKLCLFTTKNFEDVLEVARLKMPDPYDLYSSRPEPLVTREKVFGIKERMLSNGQVDIPVDEGSVRAAISKVKALGGEAIVVS
;
A
#
# COMPACT_ATOMS: atom_id res chain seq x y z
N MET A 1 0.68 -33.77 1.89
CA MET A 1 1.61 -33.26 0.86
C MET A 1 0.78 -32.85 -0.33
N GLY A 2 1.12 -31.74 -0.98
CA GLY A 2 0.26 -31.14 -2.00
C GLY A 2 1.03 -30.22 -2.94
N TYR A 3 0.29 -29.42 -3.69
CA TYR A 3 0.85 -28.41 -4.57
C TYR A 3 1.08 -27.10 -3.82
N ARG A 4 2.23 -26.47 -4.06
CA ARG A 4 2.47 -25.08 -3.67
C ARG A 4 2.26 -24.22 -4.91
N VAL A 5 1.41 -23.20 -4.78
CA VAL A 5 1.14 -22.26 -5.87
C VAL A 5 1.60 -20.88 -5.46
N GLY A 6 2.50 -20.30 -6.24
CA GLY A 6 2.84 -18.89 -6.18
C GLY A 6 2.21 -18.15 -7.35
N VAL A 7 1.72 -16.95 -7.09
CA VAL A 7 1.25 -16.04 -8.14
C VAL A 7 1.96 -14.69 -8.01
N ASP A 8 2.36 -14.10 -9.13
CA ASP A 8 2.87 -12.73 -9.22
C ASP A 8 2.04 -11.92 -10.21
N ILE A 9 1.31 -10.94 -9.69
CA ILE A 9 0.47 -10.05 -10.49
C ILE A 9 1.30 -8.86 -10.97
N GLY A 10 1.66 -8.90 -12.25
CA GLY A 10 2.28 -7.80 -12.97
C GLY A 10 1.26 -6.90 -13.67
N GLY A 11 1.75 -5.92 -14.43
CA GLY A 11 0.91 -4.96 -15.15
C GLY A 11 0.10 -5.60 -16.30
N THR A 12 0.77 -6.37 -17.17
CA THR A 12 0.13 -6.99 -18.34
C THR A 12 -0.28 -8.44 -18.09
N PHE A 13 0.56 -9.18 -17.36
CA PHE A 13 0.38 -10.60 -17.11
C PHE A 13 0.50 -10.91 -15.64
N THR A 14 -0.17 -11.99 -15.27
CA THR A 14 -0.08 -12.63 -13.98
C THR A 14 0.54 -13.99 -14.17
N ASP A 15 1.64 -14.21 -13.46
CA ASP A 15 2.48 -15.40 -13.59
C ASP A 15 2.21 -16.34 -12.43
N PHE A 16 1.92 -17.59 -12.74
CA PHE A 16 1.73 -18.67 -11.77
C PHE A 16 2.90 -19.63 -11.82
N CYS A 17 3.30 -20.09 -10.64
CA CYS A 17 4.31 -21.11 -10.41
C CYS A 17 3.68 -22.21 -9.56
N ILE A 18 3.59 -23.43 -10.09
CA ILE A 18 2.93 -24.58 -9.47
C ILE A 18 4.00 -25.62 -9.20
N PHE A 19 4.27 -25.89 -7.94
CA PHE A 19 5.31 -26.81 -7.50
C PHE A 19 4.69 -28.02 -6.79
N HIS A 20 4.97 -29.22 -7.28
CA HIS A 20 4.56 -30.46 -6.62
C HIS A 20 5.62 -30.89 -5.61
N GLU A 21 5.28 -30.94 -4.33
CA GLU A 21 6.27 -31.16 -3.26
C GLU A 21 6.95 -32.54 -3.33
N GLU A 22 6.23 -33.60 -3.71
CA GLU A 22 6.79 -34.96 -3.72
C GLU A 22 7.65 -35.26 -4.96
N THR A 23 7.17 -34.91 -6.15
CA THR A 23 7.86 -35.21 -7.42
C THR A 23 8.91 -34.17 -7.77
N GLY A 24 8.85 -32.97 -7.17
CA GLY A 24 9.67 -31.83 -7.54
C GLY A 24 9.26 -31.19 -8.87
N GLU A 25 8.14 -31.59 -9.46
CA GLU A 25 7.68 -31.05 -10.74
C GLU A 25 7.30 -29.57 -10.61
N LEU A 26 7.74 -28.76 -11.58
CA LEU A 26 7.44 -27.35 -11.68
C LEU A 26 6.65 -27.08 -12.97
N LYS A 27 5.48 -26.46 -12.84
CA LYS A 27 4.67 -25.98 -13.96
C LYS A 27 4.47 -24.47 -13.85
N THR A 28 4.29 -23.81 -14.98
CA THR A 28 3.99 -22.38 -15.03
C THR A 28 2.74 -22.13 -15.85
N LEU A 29 2.02 -21.08 -15.48
CA LEU A 29 0.88 -20.59 -16.24
C LEU A 29 0.94 -19.07 -16.29
N LYS A 30 0.69 -18.51 -17.47
CA LYS A 30 0.62 -17.06 -17.68
C LYS A 30 -0.80 -16.69 -18.10
N VAL A 31 -1.41 -15.77 -17.38
CA VAL A 31 -2.74 -15.24 -17.71
C VAL A 31 -2.66 -13.72 -17.87
N LEU A 32 -3.61 -13.12 -18.60
CA LEU A 32 -3.70 -11.67 -18.69
C LEU A 32 -4.13 -11.09 -17.34
N SER A 33 -3.44 -10.05 -16.87
CA SER A 33 -3.86 -9.29 -15.70
C SER A 33 -5.16 -8.54 -15.99
N ARG A 34 -5.97 -8.27 -14.95
CA ARG A 34 -7.24 -7.53 -15.07
C ARG A 34 -7.20 -6.25 -14.23
N PRO A 35 -6.52 -5.18 -14.69
CA PRO A 35 -6.47 -3.91 -13.95
C PRO A 35 -7.86 -3.28 -13.72
N ASP A 36 -8.83 -3.64 -14.55
CA ASP A 36 -10.24 -3.25 -14.44
C ASP A 36 -11.00 -4.04 -13.36
N SER A 37 -10.49 -5.21 -12.96
CA SER A 37 -11.05 -6.05 -11.89
C SER A 37 -9.94 -6.80 -11.16
N PRO A 38 -9.15 -6.11 -10.31
CA PRO A 38 -7.97 -6.69 -9.66
C PRO A 38 -8.32 -7.96 -8.87
N GLY A 39 -7.53 -9.01 -9.05
CA GLY A 39 -7.72 -10.31 -8.41
C GLY A 39 -8.54 -11.31 -9.23
N ALA A 40 -9.27 -10.89 -10.26
CA ALA A 40 -10.01 -11.80 -11.14
C ALA A 40 -9.08 -12.74 -11.95
N GLU A 41 -7.88 -12.28 -12.27
CA GLU A 41 -6.77 -13.04 -12.84
C GLU A 41 -6.41 -14.27 -11.99
N VAL A 42 -6.50 -14.15 -10.66
CA VAL A 42 -6.16 -15.24 -9.74
C VAL A 42 -7.17 -16.38 -9.88
N ILE A 43 -8.45 -16.04 -9.82
CA ILE A 43 -9.56 -17.00 -9.97
C ILE A 43 -9.52 -17.66 -11.36
N THR A 44 -9.28 -16.87 -12.39
CA THR A 44 -9.15 -17.35 -13.78
C THR A 44 -7.98 -18.34 -13.90
N GLY A 45 -6.81 -18.00 -13.35
CA GLY A 45 -5.63 -18.86 -13.38
C GLY A 45 -5.83 -20.17 -12.61
N LEU A 46 -6.44 -20.12 -11.42
CA LEU A 46 -6.77 -21.33 -10.66
C LEU A 46 -7.75 -22.25 -11.41
N GLY A 47 -8.74 -21.69 -12.10
CA GLY A 47 -9.65 -22.45 -12.95
C GLY A 47 -8.94 -23.13 -14.13
N ILE A 48 -8.00 -22.43 -14.77
CA ILE A 48 -7.18 -22.98 -15.86
C ILE A 48 -6.25 -24.08 -15.34
N ILE A 49 -5.63 -23.89 -14.16
CA ILE A 49 -4.78 -24.91 -13.52
C ILE A 49 -5.58 -26.19 -13.28
N SER A 50 -6.79 -26.06 -12.73
CA SER A 50 -7.65 -27.20 -12.47
C SER A 50 -8.02 -27.94 -13.76
N LYS A 51 -8.38 -27.20 -14.82
CA LYS A 51 -8.76 -27.80 -16.11
C LYS A 51 -7.59 -28.43 -16.88
N ASN A 52 -6.44 -27.75 -16.92
CA ASN A 52 -5.32 -28.16 -17.79
C ASN A 52 -4.37 -29.16 -17.12
N TYR A 53 -4.25 -29.11 -15.80
CA TYR A 53 -3.33 -29.96 -15.04
C TYR A 53 -4.06 -30.97 -14.14
N ASN A 54 -5.40 -30.94 -14.10
CA ASN A 54 -6.23 -31.81 -13.25
C ASN A 54 -5.87 -31.70 -11.76
N ILE A 55 -5.53 -30.48 -11.32
CA ILE A 55 -5.20 -30.16 -9.93
C ILE A 55 -6.40 -29.49 -9.27
N ALA A 56 -7.04 -30.14 -8.31
CA ALA A 56 -8.11 -29.54 -7.53
C ALA A 56 -7.57 -28.49 -6.55
N SER A 57 -8.34 -27.44 -6.28
CA SER A 57 -7.93 -26.40 -5.32
C SER A 57 -7.68 -26.96 -3.91
N SER A 58 -8.35 -28.06 -3.54
CA SER A 58 -8.13 -28.78 -2.27
C SER A 58 -6.77 -29.45 -2.17
N GLU A 59 -6.07 -29.65 -3.28
CA GLU A 59 -4.72 -30.25 -3.32
C GLU A 59 -3.62 -29.17 -3.17
N ILE A 60 -3.99 -27.89 -3.21
CA ILE A 60 -3.05 -26.78 -2.99
C ILE A 60 -2.86 -26.60 -1.48
N SER A 61 -1.72 -27.05 -0.96
CA SER A 61 -1.37 -26.96 0.46
C SER A 61 -0.83 -25.59 0.87
N TYR A 62 -0.32 -24.81 -0.09
CA TYR A 62 0.27 -23.50 0.13
C TYR A 62 -0.01 -22.57 -1.05
N PHE A 63 -0.48 -21.36 -0.76
CA PHE A 63 -0.70 -20.32 -1.74
C PHE A 63 0.03 -19.04 -1.33
N THR A 64 0.85 -18.49 -2.21
CA THR A 64 1.48 -17.18 -2.01
C THR A 64 1.12 -16.22 -3.13
N HIS A 65 0.82 -14.98 -2.75
CA HIS A 65 0.34 -13.94 -3.64
C HIS A 65 1.31 -12.74 -3.60
N GLY A 66 2.11 -12.63 -4.65
CA GLY A 66 2.88 -11.46 -4.99
C GLY A 66 2.07 -10.54 -5.90
N THR A 67 2.19 -9.24 -5.70
CA THR A 67 1.58 -8.26 -6.59
C THR A 67 2.42 -6.99 -6.64
N THR A 68 2.49 -6.38 -7.81
CA THR A 68 3.13 -5.08 -8.02
C THR A 68 2.14 -3.91 -7.92
N VAL A 69 0.85 -4.17 -7.71
CA VAL A 69 -0.21 -3.15 -7.70
C VAL A 69 0.09 -2.07 -6.65
N GLY A 70 0.41 -2.45 -5.42
CA GLY A 70 0.65 -1.48 -4.34
C GLY A 70 1.83 -0.53 -4.61
N VAL A 71 2.96 -1.07 -5.08
CA VAL A 71 4.14 -0.26 -5.42
C VAL A 71 3.82 0.66 -6.62
N ASN A 72 3.14 0.14 -7.64
CA ASN A 72 2.74 0.94 -8.80
C ASN A 72 1.76 2.06 -8.42
N THR A 73 0.85 1.84 -7.47
CA THR A 73 -0.05 2.90 -6.97
C THR A 73 0.75 4.07 -6.38
N VAL A 74 1.82 3.79 -5.63
CA VAL A 74 2.70 4.82 -5.04
C VAL A 74 3.50 5.53 -6.13
N ILE A 75 4.16 4.78 -7.02
CA ILE A 75 4.99 5.34 -8.10
C ILE A 75 4.15 6.23 -9.03
N GLN A 76 2.95 5.76 -9.42
CA GLN A 76 2.06 6.48 -10.34
C GLN A 76 1.19 7.54 -9.65
N ARG A 77 1.27 7.66 -8.31
CA ARG A 77 0.42 8.55 -7.50
C ARG A 77 -1.08 8.40 -7.79
N LYS A 78 -1.55 7.16 -8.01
CA LYS A 78 -2.96 6.83 -8.29
C LYS A 78 -3.75 6.44 -7.03
N GLY A 79 -3.26 6.80 -5.86
CA GLY A 79 -3.96 6.58 -4.60
C GLY A 79 -5.12 7.55 -4.39
N VAL A 80 -5.89 7.30 -3.34
CA VAL A 80 -6.94 8.22 -2.88
C VAL A 80 -6.35 9.55 -2.40
N LYS A 81 -7.15 10.61 -2.39
CA LYS A 81 -6.74 11.92 -1.87
C LYS A 81 -6.59 11.88 -0.34
N LEU A 82 -5.37 11.59 0.10
CA LEU A 82 -5.01 11.48 1.52
C LEU A 82 -4.84 12.86 2.19
N CYS A 83 -5.20 12.93 3.47
CA CYS A 83 -4.84 13.99 4.40
C CYS A 83 -4.15 13.40 5.63
N LEU A 84 -3.31 14.19 6.31
CA LEU A 84 -2.57 13.75 7.49
C LEU A 84 -2.92 14.65 8.68
N PHE A 85 -3.26 14.03 9.80
CA PHE A 85 -3.38 14.68 11.09
C PHE A 85 -2.13 14.41 11.89
N THR A 86 -1.50 15.47 12.38
CA THR A 86 -0.32 15.42 13.24
C THR A 86 -0.60 16.13 14.56
N THR A 87 0.27 15.97 15.55
CA THR A 87 0.34 16.94 16.66
C THR A 87 0.49 18.36 16.11
N LYS A 88 -0.21 19.32 16.72
CA LYS A 88 -0.07 20.74 16.39
C LYS A 88 1.38 21.20 16.48
N ASN A 89 1.83 22.00 15.51
CA ASN A 89 3.21 22.43 15.29
C ASN A 89 4.16 21.35 14.75
N PHE A 90 3.66 20.18 14.36
CA PHE A 90 4.42 19.12 13.67
C PHE A 90 3.94 18.90 12.22
N GLU A 91 3.18 19.84 11.66
CA GLU A 91 2.54 19.70 10.35
C GLU A 91 3.56 19.68 9.19
N ASP A 92 4.77 20.21 9.41
CA ASP A 92 5.86 20.19 8.44
C ASP A 92 6.67 18.89 8.45
N VAL A 93 6.26 17.85 9.20
CA VAL A 93 7.06 16.63 9.40
C VAL A 93 7.46 15.93 8.08
N LEU A 94 6.58 15.93 7.09
CA LEU A 94 6.85 15.34 5.78
C LEU A 94 7.78 16.22 4.91
N GLU A 95 7.66 17.53 5.03
CA GLU A 95 8.55 18.50 4.37
C GLU A 95 9.94 18.49 5.03
N VAL A 96 10.03 18.33 6.34
CA VAL A 96 11.31 18.23 7.05
C VAL A 96 11.97 16.88 6.75
N ALA A 97 11.20 15.79 6.65
CA ALA A 97 11.65 14.42 6.32
C ALA A 97 12.95 14.00 7.04
N ARG A 98 13.10 14.39 8.31
CA ARG A 98 14.31 14.16 9.13
C ARG A 98 15.61 14.64 8.47
N LEU A 99 15.53 15.66 7.61
CA LEU A 99 16.65 16.22 6.85
C LEU A 99 17.35 15.20 5.93
N LYS A 100 16.68 14.11 5.56
CA LYS A 100 17.25 13.10 4.66
C LYS A 100 17.34 13.66 3.23
N MET A 101 18.55 13.84 2.73
CA MET A 101 18.82 14.22 1.34
C MET A 101 19.00 12.98 0.45
N PRO A 102 18.38 12.92 -0.74
CA PRO A 102 18.56 11.78 -1.66
C PRO A 102 20.02 11.59 -2.09
N ASP A 103 20.68 12.69 -2.44
CA ASP A 103 22.11 12.74 -2.72
C ASP A 103 22.74 13.84 -1.85
N PRO A 104 23.52 13.50 -0.81
CA PRO A 104 24.13 14.50 0.08
C PRO A 104 25.30 15.27 -0.55
N TYR A 105 25.80 14.87 -1.73
CA TYR A 105 26.93 15.51 -2.41
C TYR A 105 26.51 16.41 -3.57
N ASP A 106 25.26 16.33 -4.01
CA ASP A 106 24.68 17.20 -5.03
C ASP A 106 23.98 18.41 -4.39
N LEU A 107 24.50 19.62 -4.63
CA LEU A 107 23.92 20.88 -4.15
C LEU A 107 22.52 21.17 -4.73
N TYR A 108 22.18 20.54 -5.86
CA TYR A 108 20.86 20.65 -6.50
C TYR A 108 19.95 19.47 -6.16
N SER A 109 20.37 18.58 -5.25
CA SER A 109 19.56 17.44 -4.83
C SER A 109 18.24 17.94 -4.24
N SER A 110 17.14 17.42 -4.79
CA SER A 110 15.80 17.76 -4.35
C SER A 110 15.05 16.50 -3.98
N ARG A 111 14.20 16.61 -2.95
CA ARG A 111 13.33 15.51 -2.56
C ARG A 111 12.12 15.46 -3.49
N PRO A 112 11.61 14.26 -3.79
CA PRO A 112 10.31 14.17 -4.44
C PRO A 112 9.25 14.81 -3.53
N GLU A 113 8.24 15.41 -4.13
CA GLU A 113 7.08 15.93 -3.41
C GLU A 113 6.49 14.84 -2.48
N PRO A 114 6.09 15.15 -1.24
CA PRO A 114 5.47 14.15 -0.37
C PRO A 114 4.19 13.55 -0.98
N LEU A 115 3.79 12.36 -0.50
CA LEU A 115 2.50 11.76 -0.87
C LEU A 115 1.31 12.58 -0.34
N VAL A 116 1.48 13.18 0.84
CA VAL A 116 0.56 14.15 1.43
C VAL A 116 1.27 15.48 1.48
N THR A 117 0.89 16.37 0.57
CA THR A 117 1.42 17.73 0.45
C THR A 117 1.04 18.58 1.66
N ARG A 118 1.86 19.59 1.98
CA ARG A 118 1.74 20.37 3.22
C ARG A 118 0.36 20.97 3.48
N GLU A 119 -0.34 21.40 2.44
CA GLU A 119 -1.69 21.96 2.52
C GLU A 119 -2.77 20.95 2.94
N LYS A 120 -2.44 19.65 2.92
CA LYS A 120 -3.28 18.53 3.38
C LYS A 120 -2.85 17.97 4.74
N VAL A 121 -1.91 18.64 5.42
CA VAL A 121 -1.46 18.28 6.77
C VAL A 121 -2.04 19.26 7.80
N PHE A 122 -2.70 18.70 8.82
CA PHE A 122 -3.44 19.47 9.83
C PHE A 122 -2.98 19.11 11.25
N GLY A 123 -2.65 20.14 12.03
CA GLY A 123 -2.29 19.98 13.44
C GLY A 123 -3.50 19.86 14.34
N ILE A 124 -3.53 18.79 15.13
CA ILE A 124 -4.48 18.55 16.21
C ILE A 124 -3.88 19.04 17.51
N LYS A 125 -4.65 19.84 18.26
CA LYS A 125 -4.19 20.35 19.56
C LYS A 125 -4.29 19.22 20.58
N GLU A 126 -3.18 18.53 20.76
CA GLU A 126 -2.96 17.47 21.73
C GLU A 126 -1.46 17.41 22.06
N ARG A 127 -1.09 16.74 23.16
CA ARG A 127 0.30 16.37 23.41
C ARG A 127 0.39 15.17 24.36
N MET A 128 1.12 14.15 23.95
CA MET A 128 1.59 13.07 24.81
C MET A 128 3.10 13.14 25.02
N LEU A 129 3.55 12.87 26.24
CA LEU A 129 4.96 12.80 26.60
C LEU A 129 5.55 11.42 26.27
N SER A 130 6.88 11.33 26.24
CA SER A 130 7.59 10.08 25.95
C SER A 130 7.32 8.95 26.96
N ASN A 131 6.84 9.28 28.16
CA ASN A 131 6.44 8.32 29.19
C ASN A 131 4.94 7.91 29.09
N GLY A 132 4.23 8.36 28.06
CA GLY A 132 2.80 8.09 27.86
C GLY A 132 1.85 8.98 28.66
N GLN A 133 2.36 9.92 29.48
CA GLN A 133 1.51 10.88 30.17
C GLN A 133 0.93 11.89 29.19
N VAL A 134 -0.33 12.26 29.42
CA VAL A 134 -1.02 13.32 28.66
C VAL A 134 -0.60 14.67 29.25
N ASP A 135 0.06 15.49 28.43
CA ASP A 135 0.41 16.88 28.77
C ASP A 135 -0.71 17.83 28.35
N ILE A 136 -1.20 17.66 27.12
CA ILE A 136 -2.35 18.40 26.58
C ILE A 136 -3.39 17.39 26.11
N PRO A 137 -4.59 17.34 26.70
CA PRO A 137 -5.64 16.44 26.24
C PRO A 137 -6.09 16.81 24.82
N VAL A 138 -6.62 15.83 24.09
CA VAL A 138 -7.12 16.04 22.72
C VAL A 138 -8.25 17.05 22.73
N ASP A 139 -8.07 18.14 21.97
CA ASP A 139 -9.10 19.14 21.74
C ASP A 139 -10.02 18.72 20.59
N GLU A 140 -11.22 18.26 20.90
CA GLU A 140 -12.22 17.85 19.91
C GLU A 140 -12.56 18.95 18.89
N GLY A 141 -12.49 20.23 19.30
CA GLY A 141 -12.71 21.38 18.43
C GLY A 141 -11.72 21.42 17.27
N SER A 142 -10.43 21.22 17.56
CA SER A 142 -9.37 21.16 16.56
C SER A 142 -9.54 19.98 15.59
N VAL A 143 -9.99 18.82 16.09
CA VAL A 143 -10.30 17.65 15.25
C VAL A 143 -11.46 17.94 14.30
N ARG A 144 -12.57 18.50 14.81
CA ARG A 144 -13.74 18.86 13.99
C ARG A 144 -13.38 19.90 12.93
N ALA A 145 -12.57 20.90 13.29
CA ALA A 145 -12.07 21.90 12.35
C ALA A 145 -11.19 21.29 11.25
N ALA A 146 -10.29 20.37 11.60
CA ALA A 146 -9.45 19.66 10.64
C ALA A 146 -10.29 18.79 9.68
N ILE A 147 -11.27 18.04 10.19
CA ILE A 147 -12.19 17.24 9.37
C ILE A 147 -12.96 18.13 8.38
N SER A 148 -13.45 19.30 8.81
CA SER A 148 -14.13 20.24 7.91
C SER A 148 -13.20 20.71 6.78
N LYS A 149 -11.92 20.95 7.05
CA LYS A 149 -10.93 21.29 6.02
C LYS A 149 -10.66 20.12 5.07
N VAL A 150 -10.52 18.89 5.60
CA VAL A 150 -10.39 17.68 4.77
C VAL A 150 -11.56 17.54 3.80
N LYS A 151 -12.79 17.70 4.30
CA LYS A 151 -14.01 17.65 3.47
C LYS A 151 -14.02 18.75 2.41
N ALA A 152 -13.67 19.99 2.77
CA ALA A 152 -13.60 21.11 1.82
C ALA A 152 -12.56 20.88 0.72
N LEU A 153 -11.46 20.18 1.03
CA LEU A 153 -10.45 19.78 0.06
C LEU A 153 -10.86 18.52 -0.72
N GLY A 154 -11.98 17.87 -0.42
CA GLY A 154 -12.37 16.60 -1.03
C GLY A 154 -11.44 15.43 -0.67
N GLY A 155 -10.83 15.46 0.52
CA GLY A 155 -10.03 14.35 1.01
C GLY A 155 -10.88 13.09 1.24
N GLU A 156 -10.37 11.95 0.79
CA GLU A 156 -11.06 10.66 0.79
C GLU A 156 -10.65 9.78 1.98
N ALA A 157 -9.45 10.01 2.53
CA ALA A 157 -8.93 9.26 3.66
C ALA A 157 -8.02 10.13 4.54
N ILE A 158 -7.95 9.79 5.84
CA ILE A 158 -7.18 10.50 6.85
C ILE A 158 -6.21 9.52 7.50
N VAL A 159 -4.93 9.90 7.56
CA VAL A 159 -3.91 9.26 8.39
C VAL A 159 -3.78 10.07 9.68
N VAL A 160 -3.63 9.41 10.82
CA VAL A 160 -3.37 10.04 12.13
C VAL A 160 -2.02 9.55 12.62
N SER A 161 -1.09 10.47 12.92
CA SER A 161 0.27 10.15 13.36
C SER A 161 0.81 11.14 14.38
#